data_AF-A0A920PA46-F1
#
_entry.id   AF-A0A920PA46-F1
#
_cell.length_a   1.000
_cell.length_b   1.000
_cell.length_c   1.000
_cell.angle_alpha   90.00
_cell.angle_beta   90.00
_cell.angle_gamma   90.00
#
_symmetry.space_group_name_H-M   'P 1'
#
loop_
_entity.id
_entity.type
_entity.pdbx_description
1 polymer ?
#
loop_
_entity_poly.entity_id
_entity_poly.type
_entity_poly.pdbx_seq_one_letter_code
_entity_poly.pdbx_strand_id
1 'polypeptide(L)'
;MRQMRRQMQIIFQDPFSSLNPGMTAGDIIGEPLVVHGLVKNGEEKREKVRKLLENVGLHPYMADRFPHEFSGGQRQRIGFARALSVDPKLIVCDEPVPALDVSIQAQVINLLEDLQKQYDLIFPIHSSRFVICETYK
;
A
#
# COMPACT_ATOMS: atom_id res chain seq x y z
N MET A 1 -24.42 -0.33 -0.46
CA MET A 1 -23.39 0.74 -0.35
C MET A 1 -22.16 0.37 0.49
N ARG A 2 -22.27 -0.31 1.64
CA ARG A 2 -21.11 -0.67 2.48
C ARG A 2 -20.18 -1.75 1.90
N GLN A 3 -20.72 -2.62 1.03
CA GLN A 3 -20.01 -3.77 0.48
C GLN A 3 -19.06 -3.39 -0.69
N MET A 4 -19.41 -2.38 -1.49
CA MET A 4 -18.53 -1.85 -2.55
C MET A 4 -17.31 -1.10 -2.00
N ARG A 5 -17.44 -0.38 -0.87
CA ARG A 5 -16.31 0.33 -0.24
C ARG A 5 -15.20 -0.58 0.27
N ARG A 6 -15.49 -1.86 0.51
CA ARG A 6 -14.44 -2.85 0.85
C ARG A 6 -13.60 -3.25 -0.36
N GLN A 7 -14.13 -3.06 -1.57
CA GLN A 7 -13.51 -3.46 -2.82
C GLN A 7 -12.72 -2.33 -3.48
N MET A 8 -12.85 -1.09 -2.99
CA MET A 8 -12.15 0.08 -3.50
C MET A 8 -11.30 0.71 -2.39
N GLN A 9 -9.98 0.70 -2.52
CA GLN A 9 -9.05 1.42 -1.64
C GLN A 9 -8.52 2.66 -2.37
N ILE A 10 -8.56 3.82 -1.70
CA ILE A 10 -8.02 5.06 -2.25
C ILE A 10 -6.70 5.34 -1.52
N ILE A 11 -5.61 5.49 -2.27
CA ILE A 11 -4.30 5.89 -1.74
C ILE A 11 -4.12 7.37 -2.04
N PHE A 12 -4.12 8.20 -0.99
CA PHE A 12 -3.88 9.64 -1.10
C PHE A 12 -2.38 9.97 -1.02
N GLN A 13 -2.02 11.14 -1.56
CA GLN A 13 -0.65 11.64 -1.77
C GLN A 13 0.27 11.64 -0.54
N ASP A 14 -0.30 11.74 0.66
CA ASP A 14 0.46 11.63 1.90
C ASP A 14 -0.32 10.76 2.89
N PRO A 15 -0.21 9.42 2.81
CA PRO A 15 -0.92 8.52 3.70
C PRO A 15 -0.59 8.82 5.17
N PHE A 16 0.59 9.38 5.42
CA PHE A 16 1.13 9.64 6.75
C PHE A 16 0.62 10.92 7.40
N SER A 17 0.29 11.95 6.60
CA SER A 17 -0.35 13.16 7.13
C SER A 17 -1.68 12.87 7.86
N SER A 18 -2.34 11.76 7.51
CA SER A 18 -3.58 11.28 8.13
C SER A 18 -3.40 10.16 9.17
N LEU A 19 -2.18 9.64 9.34
CA LEU A 19 -1.88 8.52 10.24
C LEU A 19 -1.34 9.04 11.58
N ASN A 20 -1.67 8.31 12.65
CA ASN A 20 -1.17 8.62 13.98
C ASN A 20 0.36 8.43 14.02
N PRO A 21 1.16 9.47 14.33
CA PRO A 21 2.62 9.38 14.34
C PRO A 21 3.17 8.40 15.39
N GLY A 22 2.35 7.97 16.35
CA GLY A 22 2.68 6.94 17.34
C GLY A 22 2.55 5.50 16.85
N MET A 23 2.13 5.25 15.60
CA MET A 23 2.01 3.90 15.04
C MET A 23 3.26 3.49 14.29
N THR A 24 3.66 2.22 14.44
CA THR A 24 4.74 1.62 13.65
C THR A 24 4.26 1.29 12.22
N ALA A 25 5.19 1.05 11.30
CA ALA A 25 4.85 0.59 9.94
C ALA A 25 3.99 -0.69 9.96
N GLY A 26 4.27 -1.61 10.88
CA GLY A 26 3.50 -2.84 11.05
C GLY A 26 2.10 -2.60 11.59
N ASP A 27 1.92 -1.58 12.43
CA ASP A 27 0.58 -1.18 12.89
C ASP A 27 -0.22 -0.51 11.78
N ILE A 28 0.41 0.33 10.97
CA ILE A 28 -0.21 1.01 9.83
C ILE A 28 -0.70 0.00 8.79
N ILE A 29 0.15 -0.96 8.42
CA ILE A 29 -0.19 -2.02 7.45
C ILE A 29 -1.19 -3.01 8.05
N GLY A 30 -1.08 -3.28 9.36
CA GLY A 30 -1.88 -4.28 10.04
C GLY A 30 -3.24 -3.80 10.53
N GLU A 31 -3.47 -2.50 10.64
CA GLU A 31 -4.76 -1.94 11.08
C GLU A 31 -5.93 -2.38 10.17
N PRO A 32 -5.86 -2.25 8.83
CA PRO A 32 -6.94 -2.70 7.97
C PRO A 32 -7.21 -4.21 8.08
N LEU A 33 -6.17 -5.03 8.28
CA LEU A 33 -6.31 -6.47 8.49
C LEU A 33 -7.21 -6.78 9.69
N VAL A 34 -7.03 -6.04 10.79
CA VAL A 34 -7.83 -6.20 12.02
C VAL A 34 -9.24 -5.63 11.81
N VAL A 35 -9.36 -4.41 11.27
CA VAL A 35 -10.65 -3.72 11.05
C VAL A 35 -11.57 -4.51 10.12
N HIS A 36 -11.02 -5.17 9.11
CA HIS A 36 -11.78 -5.98 8.16
C HIS A 36 -11.95 -7.44 8.57
N GLY A 37 -11.39 -7.87 9.71
CA GLY A 37 -11.49 -9.24 10.21
C GLY A 37 -10.75 -10.25 9.32
N LEU A 38 -9.67 -9.82 8.67
CA LEU A 38 -8.86 -10.65 7.76
C LEU A 38 -7.79 -11.45 8.50
N VAL A 39 -7.65 -11.27 9.82
CA VAL A 39 -6.72 -12.01 10.68
C VAL A 39 -7.43 -12.40 11.96
N LYS A 40 -7.10 -13.59 12.49
CA LYS A 40 -7.72 -14.16 13.69
C LYS A 40 -6.95 -13.83 14.96
N ASN A 41 -5.64 -13.61 14.86
CA ASN A 41 -4.77 -13.33 16.00
C ASN A 41 -3.58 -12.44 15.62
N GLY A 42 -2.81 -12.00 16.63
CA GLY A 42 -1.66 -11.12 16.44
C GLY A 42 -0.49 -11.78 15.70
N GLU A 43 -0.36 -13.10 15.74
CA GLU A 43 0.69 -13.82 15.01
C GLU A 43 0.41 -13.81 13.50
N GLU A 44 -0.84 -14.08 13.10
CA GLU A 44 -1.29 -14.00 11.71
C GLU A 44 -1.19 -12.56 11.18
N LYS A 45 -1.49 -11.55 12.02
CA LYS A 45 -1.25 -10.13 11.68
C LYS A 45 0.23 -9.90 11.34
N ARG A 46 1.15 -10.33 12.21
CA ARG A 46 2.59 -10.15 11.99
C ARG A 46 3.07 -10.83 10.71
N GLU A 47 2.65 -12.06 10.47
CA GLU A 47 3.05 -12.81 9.28
C GLU A 47 2.56 -12.15 7.99
N LYS A 48 1.30 -11.71 7.95
CA LYS A 48 0.78 -10.99 6.78
C LYS A 48 1.49 -9.66 6.56
N VAL A 49 1.74 -8.90 7.63
CA VAL A 49 2.49 -7.64 7.55
C VAL A 49 3.90 -7.86 6.98
N ARG A 50 4.61 -8.91 7.42
CA ARG A 50 5.95 -9.22 6.90
C ARG A 50 5.91 -9.51 5.39
N LYS A 51 4.96 -10.31 4.93
CA LYS A 51 4.78 -10.61 3.49
C LYS A 51 4.44 -9.36 2.69
N LEU A 52 3.58 -8.51 3.21
CA LEU A 52 3.20 -7.26 2.54
C LEU A 52 4.40 -6.30 2.41
N LEU A 53 5.26 -6.24 3.43
CA LEU A 53 6.52 -5.47 3.36
C LEU A 53 7.44 -6.02 2.28
N GLU A 54 7.62 -7.34 2.21
CA GLU A 54 8.43 -7.99 1.17
C GLU A 54 7.89 -7.70 -0.24
N ASN A 55 6.56 -7.77 -0.43
CA ASN A 55 5.91 -7.48 -1.71
C ASN A 55 6.16 -6.05 -2.21
N VAL A 56 6.32 -5.09 -1.30
CA VAL A 56 6.65 -3.69 -1.66
C VAL A 56 8.16 -3.40 -1.64
N GLY A 57 9.00 -4.44 -1.54
CA GLY A 57 10.46 -4.34 -1.54
C GLY A 57 11.04 -3.72 -0.27
N LEU A 58 10.36 -3.86 0.87
CA LEU A 58 10.86 -3.47 2.19
C LEU A 58 11.21 -4.71 3.02
N HIS A 59 12.19 -4.57 3.91
CA HIS A 59 12.56 -5.68 4.77
C HIS A 59 11.55 -5.85 5.91
N PRO A 60 11.18 -7.09 6.27
CA PRO A 60 10.25 -7.36 7.36
C PRO A 60 10.61 -6.77 8.73
N TYR A 61 11.90 -6.63 9.05
CA TYR A 61 12.33 -6.01 10.31
C TYR A 61 11.95 -4.53 10.41
N MET A 62 11.60 -3.90 9.27
CA MET A 62 11.15 -2.52 9.25
C MET A 62 9.73 -2.36 9.80
N ALA A 63 9.01 -3.45 10.08
CA ALA A 63 7.68 -3.39 10.68
C ALA A 63 7.65 -2.63 12.01
N ASP A 64 8.72 -2.73 12.81
CA ASP A 64 8.80 -2.12 14.13
C ASP A 64 9.24 -0.64 14.10
N ARG A 65 9.53 -0.09 12.90
CA ARG A 65 9.98 1.29 12.72
C ARG A 65 8.82 2.26 12.62
N PHE A 66 9.05 3.49 13.06
CA PHE A 66 8.11 4.60 12.96
C PHE A 66 8.19 5.30 11.60
N PRO A 67 7.11 5.96 11.14
CA PRO A 67 7.04 6.68 9.87
C PRO A 67 8.17 7.68 9.58
N HIS A 68 8.70 8.33 10.61
CA HIS A 68 9.75 9.33 10.48
C HIS A 68 11.13 8.72 10.18
N GLU A 69 11.30 7.40 10.37
CA GLU A 69 12.54 6.66 10.11
C GLU A 69 12.64 6.18 8.64
N PHE A 70 11.64 6.48 7.82
CA PHE A 70 11.55 6.08 6.41
C PHE A 70 11.76 7.25 5.45
N SER A 71 12.40 6.96 4.32
CA SER A 71 12.46 7.91 3.20
C SER A 71 11.08 8.17 2.60
N GLY A 72 10.93 9.23 1.79
CA GLY A 72 9.67 9.52 1.09
C GLY A 72 9.16 8.33 0.25
N GLY A 73 10.04 7.70 -0.53
CA GLY A 73 9.68 6.52 -1.33
C GLY A 73 9.36 5.28 -0.50
N GLN A 74 10.03 5.07 0.65
CA GLN A 74 9.72 3.97 1.56
C GLN A 74 8.37 4.17 2.25
N ARG A 75 8.05 5.41 2.65
CA ARG A 75 6.72 5.77 3.14
C ARG A 75 5.65 5.43 2.11
N GLN A 76 5.86 5.81 0.86
CA GLN A 76 4.92 5.47 -0.20
C GLN A 76 4.69 3.96 -0.36
N ARG A 77 5.76 3.17 -0.30
CA ARG A 77 5.69 1.69 -0.30
C ARG A 77 4.88 1.14 0.86
N ILE A 78 4.99 1.70 2.06
CA ILE A 78 4.13 1.34 3.20
C ILE A 78 2.66 1.66 2.92
N GLY A 79 2.38 2.78 2.24
CA GLY A 79 1.04 3.12 1.76
C GLY A 79 0.47 2.07 0.81
N PHE A 80 1.27 1.60 -0.15
CA PHE A 80 0.90 0.49 -1.04
C PHE A 80 0.65 -0.81 -0.25
N ALA A 81 1.55 -1.18 0.67
CA ALA A 81 1.39 -2.37 1.50
C ALA A 81 0.08 -2.34 2.32
N ARG A 82 -0.27 -1.17 2.88
CA ARG A 82 -1.53 -0.96 3.60
C ARG A 82 -2.75 -1.15 2.70
N ALA A 83 -2.72 -0.61 1.48
CA ALA A 83 -3.82 -0.78 0.54
C ALA A 83 -3.97 -2.24 0.08
N LEU A 84 -2.87 -2.91 -0.23
CA LEU A 84 -2.84 -4.33 -0.62
C LEU A 84 -3.29 -5.27 0.51
N SER A 85 -3.17 -4.84 1.77
CA SER A 85 -3.49 -5.67 2.94
C SER A 85 -4.94 -6.20 2.96
N VAL A 86 -5.86 -5.51 2.28
CA VAL A 86 -7.27 -5.91 2.21
C VAL A 86 -7.66 -6.67 0.95
N ASP A 87 -6.68 -7.07 0.13
CA ASP A 87 -6.89 -7.71 -1.18
C ASP A 87 -7.92 -6.93 -2.02
N PRO A 88 -7.65 -5.63 -2.29
CA PRO A 88 -8.60 -4.75 -2.93
C PRO A 88 -8.82 -5.17 -4.37
N LYS A 89 -10.08 -5.10 -4.82
CA LYS A 89 -10.41 -5.28 -6.23
C LYS A 89 -10.18 -4.03 -7.07
N LEU A 90 -10.04 -2.89 -6.41
CA LEU A 90 -9.82 -1.60 -7.04
C LEU A 90 -8.94 -0.74 -6.14
N ILE A 91 -7.78 -0.30 -6.63
CA ILE A 91 -6.97 0.75 -5.99
C ILE A 91 -7.04 2.02 -6.83
N VAL A 92 -7.35 3.16 -6.22
CA VAL A 92 -7.29 4.47 -6.88
C VAL A 92 -6.21 5.29 -6.19
N CYS A 93 -5.17 5.66 -6.92
CA CYS A 93 -4.11 6.53 -6.46
C CYS A 93 -4.31 7.91 -7.08
N ASP A 94 -4.37 8.95 -6.24
CA ASP A 94 -4.22 10.34 -6.64
C ASP A 94 -2.77 10.77 -6.40
N GLU A 95 -2.08 11.22 -7.46
CA GLU A 95 -0.63 11.38 -7.63
C GLU A 95 0.22 10.24 -7.03
N PRO A 96 0.26 9.06 -7.69
CA PRO A 96 1.11 7.94 -7.27
C PRO A 96 2.59 8.24 -7.41
N VAL A 97 2.96 9.40 -7.93
CA VAL A 97 4.33 9.84 -8.09
C VAL A 97 4.34 11.35 -7.90
N PRO A 98 4.71 11.88 -6.72
CA PRO A 98 4.90 13.32 -6.59
C PRO A 98 5.97 13.79 -7.58
N ALA A 99 5.95 15.08 -7.96
CA ALA A 99 6.82 15.69 -8.98
C ALA A 99 8.32 15.75 -8.61
N LEU A 100 8.88 14.68 -8.06
CA LEU A 100 10.28 14.50 -7.72
C LEU A 100 10.91 13.40 -8.59
N ASP A 101 12.21 13.58 -8.79
CA ASP A 101 13.24 12.77 -9.45
C ASP A 101 12.76 11.55 -10.27
N VAL A 102 13.04 11.59 -11.58
CA VAL A 102 12.71 10.56 -12.59
C VAL A 102 13.09 9.14 -12.14
N SER A 103 14.14 9.01 -11.32
CA SER A 103 14.61 7.73 -10.78
C SER A 103 13.64 7.08 -9.78
N ILE A 104 12.94 7.86 -8.95
CA ILE A 104 11.95 7.35 -7.98
C ILE A 104 10.67 6.94 -8.71
N GLN A 105 10.30 7.70 -9.75
CA GLN A 105 9.13 7.40 -10.57
C GLN A 105 9.25 6.01 -11.21
N ALA A 106 10.41 5.69 -11.79
CA ALA A 106 10.68 4.39 -12.39
C ALA A 106 10.57 3.24 -11.37
N GLN A 107 11.03 3.45 -10.13
CA GLN A 107 10.92 2.42 -9.09
C GLN A 107 9.47 2.15 -8.67
N VAL A 108 8.65 3.19 -8.60
CA VAL A 108 7.21 3.04 -8.29
C VAL A 108 6.49 2.38 -9.45
N ILE A 109 6.76 2.78 -10.69
CA ILE A 109 6.17 2.16 -11.89
C ILE A 109 6.50 0.68 -11.95
N ASN A 110 7.78 0.30 -11.77
CA ASN A 110 8.19 -1.10 -11.77
C ASN A 110 7.49 -1.90 -10.66
N LEU A 111 7.36 -1.32 -9.46
CA LEU A 111 6.61 -1.95 -8.36
C LEU A 111 5.14 -2.15 -8.74
N LEU A 112 4.50 -1.16 -9.36
CA LEU A 112 3.11 -1.28 -9.82
C LEU A 112 2.98 -2.35 -10.91
N GLU A 113 3.91 -2.44 -11.85
CA GLU A 113 3.93 -3.51 -12.86
C GLU A 113 4.10 -4.91 -12.26
N ASP A 114 4.96 -5.05 -11.24
CA ASP A 114 5.15 -6.33 -10.54
C ASP A 114 3.90 -6.72 -9.75
N LEU A 115 3.29 -5.75 -9.05
CA LEU A 115 2.00 -5.95 -8.38
C LEU A 115 0.89 -6.28 -9.38
N GLN A 116 0.94 -5.70 -10.59
CA GLN A 116 -0.02 -5.99 -11.66
C GLN A 116 -0.04 -7.48 -12.00
N LYS A 117 1.15 -8.03 -12.22
CA LYS A 117 1.34 -9.45 -12.55
C LYS A 117 0.97 -10.36 -11.40
N GLN A 118 1.26 -9.94 -10.16
CA GLN A 118 1.06 -10.77 -8.98
C GLN A 118 -0.41 -10.84 -8.54
N TYR A 119 -1.18 -9.77 -8.75
CA TYR A 119 -2.55 -9.63 -8.25
C TYR A 119 -3.62 -9.52 -9.36
N ASP A 120 -3.23 -9.72 -10.63
CA ASP A 120 -4.11 -9.63 -11.82
C ASP A 120 -4.88 -8.30 -11.89
N LEU A 121 -4.14 -7.20 -11.65
CA LEU A 121 -4.67 -5.84 -11.61
C LEU A 121 -4.61 -5.18 -13.01
N ILE A 122 -5.45 -4.17 -13.27
CA ILE A 122 -5.44 -3.35 -14.48
C ILE A 122 -5.06 -1.94 -14.06
N PHE A 123 -3.85 -1.49 -14.42
CA PHE A 123 -3.43 -0.12 -14.18
C PHE A 123 -3.62 0.78 -15.43
N PRO A 124 -4.77 1.44 -15.67
CA PRO A 124 -4.81 2.53 -16.63
C PRO A 124 -4.00 3.71 -16.06
N ILE A 125 -2.76 3.84 -16.51
CA ILE A 125 -1.91 5.00 -16.22
C ILE A 125 -2.40 6.14 -17.13
N HIS A 126 -3.32 6.95 -16.61
CA HIS A 126 -3.80 8.16 -17.30
C HIS A 126 -3.15 9.40 -16.68
N SER A 127 -1.96 9.73 -17.19
CA SER A 127 -1.16 10.90 -16.78
C SER A 127 -0.54 10.79 -15.38
N SER A 128 0.51 11.58 -15.14
CA SER A 128 1.35 11.65 -13.92
C SER A 128 0.58 11.91 -12.61
N ARG A 129 -0.75 11.98 -12.66
CA ARG A 129 -1.64 12.35 -11.56
C ARG A 129 -2.59 11.26 -11.10
N PHE A 130 -2.91 10.23 -11.89
CA PHE A 130 -3.90 9.24 -11.46
C PHE A 130 -3.53 7.84 -11.94
N VAL A 131 -3.59 6.88 -11.02
CA VAL A 131 -3.50 5.46 -11.33
C VAL A 131 -4.71 4.77 -10.73
N ILE A 132 -5.58 4.26 -11.59
CA ILE A 132 -6.68 3.37 -11.21
C ILE A 132 -6.13 1.94 -11.37
N CYS A 133 -6.61 0.98 -10.60
CA CYS A 133 -6.04 -0.36 -10.51
C CYS A 133 -7.17 -1.38 -10.30
N GLU A 134 -7.74 -1.99 -11.34
CA GLU A 134 -8.89 -2.93 -11.23
C GLU A 134 -8.47 -4.40 -11.31
N THR A 135 -8.83 -5.28 -10.37
CA THR A 135 -8.63 -6.73 -10.48
C THR A 135 -9.60 -7.35 -11.48
N TYR A 136 -9.15 -8.30 -12.30
CA TYR A 136 -10.04 -9.13 -13.12
C TYR A 136 -10.89 -10.09 -12.25
N LYS A 137 -12.19 -10.17 -12.54
CA LYS A 137 -13.06 -11.29 -12.15
C LYS A 137 -13.93 -11.70 -13.32
#